data_AF-A0A1C5TCY1-F1
#
_entry.id   AF-A0A1C5TCY1-F1
#
_cell.length_a   1.000
_cell.length_b   1.000
_cell.length_c   1.000
_cell.angle_alpha   90.00
_cell.angle_beta   90.00
_cell.angle_gamma   90.00
#
_symmetry.space_group_name_H-M   'P 1'
#
loop_
_entity.id
_entity.type
_entity.pdbx_description
1 polymer ?
#
loop_
_entity_poly.entity_id
_entity_poly.type
_entity_poly.pdbx_seq_one_letter_code
_entity_poly.pdbx_strand_id
1 'polypeptide(L)'
;MATSIIDKALQAILKMLQKKDERVLLWENASPTSLFSAQSIDIDGTGYDWCRITAYTSGDLITVDVPMNTNGVLRDFTHDTGTQTEGLYLWTRHFRATTTKVTFEKAWLRLTNSASYSTDGSQNMLIPQEIYGIKSSGGQTS
;
A
#
# COMPACT_ATOMS: atom_id res chain seq x y z
N MET A 1 10.71 4.38 47.86
CA MET A 1 11.57 3.73 46.85
C MET A 1 11.52 4.57 45.59
N ALA A 2 12.62 5.22 45.23
CA ALA A 2 12.69 6.02 44.01
C ALA A 2 12.80 5.06 42.81
N THR A 3 11.77 5.01 41.98
CA THR A 3 11.78 4.29 40.70
C THR A 3 12.94 4.84 39.86
N SER A 4 13.88 3.98 39.46
CA SER A 4 15.08 4.44 38.78
C SER A 4 14.70 5.07 37.43
N ILE A 5 15.53 5.97 36.91
CA ILE A 5 15.35 6.53 35.56
C ILE A 5 15.25 5.42 34.51
N ILE A 6 15.96 4.31 34.74
CA ILE A 6 15.95 3.12 33.88
C ILE A 6 14.56 2.46 33.89
N ASP A 7 13.92 2.31 35.04
CA ASP A 7 12.58 1.72 35.13
C ASP A 7 11.53 2.56 34.39
N LYS A 8 11.64 3.89 34.45
CA LYS A 8 10.76 4.81 33.70
C LYS A 8 10.97 4.70 32.20
N ALA A 9 12.22 4.61 31.75
CA ALA A 9 12.55 4.42 30.35
C ALA A 9 12.04 3.06 29.83
N LEU A 10 12.23 1.99 30.61
CA LEU A 10 11.78 0.64 30.24
C LEU A 10 10.26 0.57 30.14
N GLN A 11 9.52 1.18 31.08
CA GLN A 11 8.06 1.26 31.03
C GLN A 11 7.56 2.07 29.84
N ALA A 12 8.25 3.15 29.46
CA ALA A 12 7.91 3.93 28.27
C ALA A 12 8.11 3.12 26.99
N ILE A 13 9.23 2.40 26.87
CA ILE A 13 9.51 1.51 25.73
C ILE A 13 8.49 0.36 25.68
N LEU A 14 8.19 -0.27 26.81
CA LEU A 14 7.15 -1.30 26.90
C LEU A 14 5.78 -0.77 26.45
N LYS A 15 5.40 0.43 26.87
CA LYS A 15 4.14 1.06 26.41
C LYS A 15 4.17 1.38 24.92
N MET A 16 5.31 1.79 24.37
CA MET A 16 5.47 2.04 22.94
C MET A 16 5.37 0.74 22.13
N LEU A 17 5.97 -0.36 22.60
CA LEU A 17 5.89 -1.68 21.97
C LEU A 17 4.51 -2.33 22.13
N GLN A 18 3.81 -2.04 23.23
CA GLN A 18 2.45 -2.54 23.51
C GLN A 18 1.35 -1.72 22.82
N LYS A 19 1.66 -0.56 22.23
CA LYS A 19 0.70 0.14 21.36
C LYS A 19 0.44 -0.75 20.15
N LYS A 20 -0.67 -1.47 20.26
CA LYS A 20 -1.23 -2.40 19.28
C LYS A 20 -1.26 -1.72 17.91
N ASP A 21 -1.08 -2.49 16.86
CA ASP A 21 -1.21 -2.05 15.47
C ASP A 21 -2.55 -1.32 15.28
N GLU A 22 -2.55 0.03 15.28
CA GLU A 22 -3.75 0.87 15.17
C GLU A 22 -4.15 1.02 13.69
N ARG A 23 -4.27 -0.12 13.00
CA ARG A 23 -4.75 -0.15 11.61
C ARG A 23 -6.26 -0.31 11.62
N VAL A 24 -6.96 0.56 10.92
CA VAL A 24 -8.42 0.51 10.75
C VAL A 24 -8.72 0.33 9.28
N LEU A 25 -9.54 -0.68 8.94
CA LEU A 25 -10.00 -0.89 7.57
C LEU A 25 -10.94 0.25 7.17
N LEU A 26 -10.61 0.95 6.10
CA LEU A 26 -11.39 2.07 5.56
C LEU A 26 -12.21 1.66 4.33
N TRP A 27 -11.71 0.68 3.57
CA TRP A 27 -12.38 0.18 2.38
C TRP A 27 -11.89 -1.22 2.00
N GLU A 28 -12.79 -2.01 1.41
CA GLU A 28 -12.53 -3.35 0.87
C GLU A 28 -13.16 -3.50 -0.52
N ASN A 29 -12.44 -4.14 -1.43
CA ASN A 29 -12.88 -4.38 -2.80
C ASN A 29 -13.89 -5.55 -2.85
N ALA A 30 -15.13 -5.27 -3.27
CA ALA A 30 -16.16 -6.28 -3.45
C ALA A 30 -15.88 -7.29 -4.59
N SER A 31 -14.88 -7.03 -5.43
CA SER A 31 -14.55 -7.88 -6.59
C SER A 31 -13.03 -8.05 -6.71
N PRO A 32 -12.42 -8.84 -5.81
CA PRO A 32 -10.98 -8.91 -5.59
C PRO A 32 -10.16 -9.41 -6.80
N THR A 33 -10.79 -10.20 -7.68
CA THR A 33 -10.15 -10.80 -8.86
C THR A 33 -10.62 -10.20 -10.18
N SER A 34 -11.51 -9.21 -10.13
CA SER A 34 -12.06 -8.57 -11.34
C SER A 34 -11.16 -7.45 -11.83
N LEU A 35 -11.37 -7.05 -13.10
CA LEU A 35 -10.66 -5.91 -13.68
C LEU A 35 -10.89 -4.64 -12.85
N PHE A 36 -9.81 -3.94 -12.54
CA PHE A 36 -9.83 -2.69 -11.79
C PHE A 36 -9.37 -1.52 -12.68
N SER A 37 -10.35 -0.81 -13.22
CA SER A 37 -10.15 0.44 -13.97
C SER A 37 -9.61 1.56 -13.07
N ALA A 38 -8.99 2.57 -13.68
CA ALA A 38 -8.61 3.78 -12.96
C ALA A 38 -9.85 4.43 -12.34
N GLN A 39 -9.82 4.70 -11.04
CA GLN A 39 -10.95 5.24 -10.30
C GLN A 39 -10.51 5.87 -8.98
N SER A 40 -11.40 6.65 -8.38
CA SER A 40 -11.23 7.16 -7.02
C SER A 40 -12.16 6.41 -6.07
N ILE A 41 -11.62 6.02 -4.92
CA ILE A 41 -12.34 5.39 -3.82
C ILE A 41 -12.43 6.42 -2.70
N ASP A 42 -13.64 6.77 -2.28
CA ASP A 42 -13.82 7.64 -1.12
C ASP A 42 -13.56 6.86 0.18
N ILE A 43 -12.85 7.49 1.11
CA ILE A 43 -12.47 6.91 2.41
C ILE A 43 -12.59 8.00 3.49
N ASP A 44 -12.81 7.60 4.74
CA ASP A 44 -12.61 8.50 5.89
C ASP A 44 -11.23 8.28 6.50
N GLY A 45 -10.24 8.96 5.92
CA GLY A 45 -8.85 8.96 6.37
C GLY A 45 -8.56 10.01 7.46
N THR A 46 -9.58 10.66 8.03
CA THR A 46 -9.39 11.73 9.02
C THR A 46 -8.77 11.17 10.31
N GLY A 47 -7.67 11.77 10.76
CA GLY A 47 -7.00 11.37 12.01
C GLY A 47 -6.01 10.20 11.87
N TYR A 48 -5.75 9.74 10.65
CA TYR A 48 -4.67 8.79 10.33
C TYR A 48 -3.50 9.52 9.68
N ASP A 49 -2.29 9.04 9.96
CA ASP A 49 -1.05 9.63 9.44
C ASP A 49 -0.56 8.88 8.20
N TRP A 50 -0.91 7.59 8.09
CA TRP A 50 -0.51 6.72 6.99
C TRP A 50 -1.71 5.97 6.40
N CYS A 51 -1.55 5.58 5.15
CA CYS A 51 -2.44 4.73 4.39
C CYS A 51 -1.69 3.44 4.02
N ARG A 52 -2.25 2.29 4.37
CA ARG A 52 -1.80 0.99 3.87
C ARG A 52 -2.74 0.51 2.78
N ILE A 53 -2.18 0.08 1.66
CA ILE A 53 -2.95 -0.50 0.56
C ILE A 53 -2.44 -1.92 0.33
N THR A 54 -3.36 -2.88 0.33
CA THR A 54 -3.10 -4.23 -0.14
C THR A 54 -3.63 -4.37 -1.56
N ALA A 55 -2.90 -5.08 -2.41
CA ALA A 55 -3.32 -5.33 -3.78
C ALA A 55 -2.98 -6.75 -4.22
N TYR A 56 -3.81 -7.33 -5.08
CA TYR A 56 -3.62 -8.65 -5.65
C TYR A 56 -2.93 -8.56 -7.00
N THR A 57 -1.95 -9.44 -7.23
CA THR A 57 -1.18 -9.54 -8.47
C THR A 57 -0.70 -10.97 -8.66
N SER A 58 -0.98 -11.60 -9.80
CA SER A 58 -0.46 -12.94 -10.15
C SER A 58 -0.57 -14.07 -9.10
N GLY A 59 -1.56 -14.03 -8.19
CA GLY A 59 -1.69 -15.02 -7.11
C GLY A 59 -1.21 -14.55 -5.75
N ASP A 60 -0.49 -13.43 -5.69
CA ASP A 60 0.11 -12.90 -4.48
C ASP A 60 -0.54 -11.58 -4.03
N LEU A 61 -0.41 -11.30 -2.72
CA LEU A 61 -0.80 -10.03 -2.12
C LEU A 61 0.45 -9.18 -1.88
N ILE A 62 0.45 -8.00 -2.46
CA ILE A 62 1.43 -6.96 -2.16
C ILE A 62 0.83 -5.95 -1.18
N THR A 63 1.67 -5.37 -0.34
CA THR A 63 1.27 -4.34 0.63
C THR A 63 2.22 -3.16 0.54
N VAL A 64 1.68 -1.95 0.56
CA VAL A 64 2.46 -0.72 0.62
C VAL A 64 1.88 0.22 1.67
N ASP A 65 2.76 0.86 2.43
CA ASP A 65 2.42 1.91 3.38
C ASP A 65 2.95 3.24 2.85
N VAL A 66 2.10 4.25 2.80
CA VAL A 66 2.48 5.62 2.43
C VAL A 66 1.89 6.63 3.39
N PRO A 67 2.52 7.79 3.63
CA PRO A 67 1.90 8.84 4.42
C PRO A 67 0.61 9.35 3.74
N MET A 68 -0.37 9.76 4.53
CA MET A 68 -1.55 10.44 3.99
C MET A 68 -1.16 11.72 3.25
N ASN A 69 -1.95 12.09 2.24
CA ASN A 69 -1.72 13.25 1.36
C ASN A 69 -0.47 13.15 0.47
N THR A 70 -0.01 11.93 0.18
CA THR A 70 1.14 11.68 -0.70
C THR A 70 0.79 10.76 -1.86
N ASN A 71 1.71 10.67 -2.82
CA ASN A 71 1.64 9.71 -3.91
C ASN A 71 2.30 8.39 -3.49
N GLY A 72 1.73 7.28 -3.93
CA GLY A 72 2.27 5.96 -3.73
C GLY A 72 2.33 5.15 -5.02
N VAL A 73 2.94 3.98 -4.93
CA VAL A 73 3.07 3.07 -6.06
C VAL A 73 3.00 1.62 -5.57
N LEU A 74 2.11 0.85 -6.17
CA LEU A 74 2.09 -0.60 -6.09
C LEU A 74 3.02 -1.14 -7.18
N ARG A 75 3.90 -2.08 -6.82
CA ARG A 75 4.86 -2.67 -7.76
C ARG A 75 4.96 -4.17 -7.55
N ASP A 76 5.08 -4.87 -8.66
CA ASP A 76 5.36 -6.31 -8.68
C ASP A 76 6.33 -6.63 -9.81
N PHE A 77 7.19 -7.62 -9.57
CA PHE A 77 8.17 -8.12 -10.52
C PHE A 77 7.89 -9.59 -10.79
N THR A 78 7.49 -9.90 -12.02
CA THR A 78 7.29 -11.27 -12.46
C THR A 78 8.34 -11.62 -13.52
N HIS A 79 8.88 -12.83 -13.45
CA HIS A 79 9.73 -13.38 -14.50
C HIS A 79 8.93 -14.45 -15.24
N ASP A 80 8.72 -14.28 -16.54
CA ASP A 80 8.12 -15.34 -17.37
C ASP A 80 9.22 -16.08 -18.13
N THR A 81 9.30 -17.39 -17.89
CA THR A 81 10.20 -18.33 -18.57
C THR A 81 9.48 -19.19 -19.61
N GLY A 82 8.19 -18.95 -19.87
CA GLY A 82 7.30 -19.92 -20.50
C GLY A 82 6.72 -19.54 -21.88
N THR A 83 6.64 -18.26 -22.26
CA THR A 83 6.00 -17.89 -23.54
C THR A 83 6.69 -16.74 -24.28
N GLN A 84 7.08 -17.00 -25.54
CA GLN A 84 7.53 -16.16 -26.69
C GLN A 84 8.42 -14.89 -26.47
N THR A 85 8.48 -14.28 -25.29
CA THR A 85 9.31 -13.12 -24.95
C THR A 85 9.82 -13.28 -23.50
N GLU A 86 10.87 -14.10 -23.32
CA GLU A 86 11.53 -14.30 -22.01
C GLU A 86 12.00 -12.96 -21.43
N GLY A 87 11.42 -12.53 -20.31
CA GLY A 87 11.72 -11.20 -19.79
C GLY A 87 11.24 -10.97 -18.37
N LEU A 88 11.77 -9.90 -17.76
CA LEU A 88 11.27 -9.39 -16.49
C LEU A 88 10.12 -8.43 -16.79
N TYR A 89 8.98 -8.70 -16.18
CA TYR A 89 7.76 -7.91 -16.21
C TYR A 89 7.71 -7.08 -14.94
N LEU A 90 7.75 -5.76 -15.08
CA LEU A 90 7.50 -4.83 -13.99
C LEU A 90 6.09 -4.28 -14.13
N TRP A 91 5.23 -4.68 -13.22
CA TRP A 91 3.89 -4.12 -13.07
C TRP A 91 3.93 -2.93 -12.13
N THR A 92 3.29 -1.82 -12.51
CA THR A 92 3.14 -0.65 -11.65
C THR A 92 1.73 -0.12 -11.64
N ARG A 93 1.24 0.33 -10.49
CA ARG A 93 0.01 1.12 -10.37
C ARG A 93 0.28 2.29 -9.44
N HIS A 94 0.18 3.49 -9.99
CA HIS A 94 0.31 4.72 -9.23
C HIS A 94 -1.01 5.05 -8.54
N PHE A 95 -0.90 5.67 -7.37
CA PHE A 95 -2.06 6.18 -6.66
C PHE A 95 -1.70 7.43 -5.86
N ARG A 96 -2.73 8.18 -5.50
CA ARG A 96 -2.63 9.29 -4.53
C ARG A 96 -3.55 9.03 -3.37
N ALA A 97 -3.00 8.95 -2.17
CA ALA A 97 -3.76 8.81 -0.93
C ALA A 97 -3.97 10.19 -0.32
N THR A 98 -5.21 10.51 0.03
CA THR A 98 -5.58 11.73 0.77
C THR A 98 -6.48 11.32 1.94
N THR A 99 -6.79 12.27 2.81
CA THR A 99 -7.69 12.01 3.94
C THR A 99 -9.14 11.71 3.54
N THR A 100 -9.55 11.96 2.30
CA THR A 100 -10.95 11.78 1.86
C THR A 100 -11.12 10.77 0.73
N LYS A 101 -10.03 10.41 0.05
CA LYS A 101 -10.06 9.48 -1.08
C LYS A 101 -8.69 8.89 -1.37
N VAL A 102 -8.70 7.73 -2.02
CA VAL A 102 -7.54 7.16 -2.72
C VAL A 102 -7.85 7.10 -4.20
N THR A 103 -7.05 7.80 -5.01
CA THR A 103 -7.20 7.80 -6.48
C THR A 103 -6.17 6.89 -7.09
N PHE A 104 -6.63 5.84 -7.76
CA PHE A 104 -5.78 4.88 -8.47
C PHE A 104 -5.75 5.19 -9.97
N GLU A 105 -4.56 5.17 -10.54
CA GLU A 105 -4.37 5.16 -11.99
C GLU A 105 -4.56 3.74 -12.56
N LYS A 106 -4.46 3.61 -13.89
CA LYS A 106 -4.36 2.30 -14.53
C LYS A 106 -3.09 1.58 -14.06
N ALA A 107 -3.10 0.25 -14.11
CA ALA A 107 -1.87 -0.51 -14.02
C ALA A 107 -1.10 -0.39 -15.35
N TRP A 108 0.22 -0.47 -15.30
CA TRP A 108 1.11 -0.41 -16.46
C TRP A 108 2.10 -1.57 -16.38
N LEU A 109 2.53 -2.04 -17.54
CA LEU A 109 3.55 -3.06 -17.68
C LEU A 109 4.79 -2.46 -18.35
N ARG A 110 5.96 -2.76 -17.82
CA ARG A 110 7.24 -2.56 -18.49
C ARG A 110 7.97 -3.90 -18.64
N LEU A 111 8.29 -4.27 -19.88
CA LEU A 111 9.18 -5.40 -20.17
C LEU A 111 10.63 -4.91 -20.26
N THR A 112 11.56 -5.63 -19.63
CA THR A 112 12.98 -5.23 -19.59
C THR A 112 13.82 -5.71 -20.79
N ASN A 113 13.33 -6.69 -21.55
CA ASN A 113 14.05 -7.33 -22.66
C ASN A 113 13.83 -6.68 -24.03
N SER A 114 12.86 -5.77 -24.14
CA SER A 114 12.45 -5.17 -25.40
C SER A 114 12.53 -3.66 -25.26
N ALA A 115 13.37 -3.02 -26.07
CA ALA A 115 13.38 -1.57 -26.17
C ALA A 115 11.98 -1.10 -26.60
N SER A 116 11.26 -0.45 -25.68
CA SER A 116 10.06 0.35 -25.97
C SER A 116 8.71 -0.36 -26.13
N TYR A 117 8.31 -1.20 -25.18
CA TYR A 117 6.88 -1.54 -25.00
C TYR A 117 6.42 -1.21 -23.58
N SER A 118 5.81 -0.04 -23.41
CA SER A 118 4.82 0.22 -22.36
C SER A 118 3.45 0.02 -22.98
N THR A 119 2.81 -1.10 -22.72
CA THR A 119 1.41 -1.29 -23.10
C THR A 119 0.52 -0.73 -22.00
N ASP A 120 -0.57 -0.08 -22.39
CA ASP A 120 -1.60 0.43 -21.48
C ASP A 120 -2.15 -0.78 -20.71
N GLY A 121 -1.76 -0.88 -19.44
CA GLY A 121 -1.51 -2.15 -18.78
C GLY A 121 -2.76 -2.82 -18.22
N SER A 122 -2.76 -4.13 -18.40
CA SER A 122 -3.69 -5.13 -17.89
C SER A 122 -4.43 -4.74 -16.59
N GLN A 123 -5.72 -4.42 -16.71
CA GLN A 123 -6.58 -4.04 -15.58
C GLN A 123 -6.77 -5.17 -14.55
N ASN A 124 -6.32 -6.39 -14.85
CA ASN A 124 -6.33 -7.54 -13.95
C ASN A 124 -5.09 -7.63 -13.03
N MET A 125 -4.16 -6.67 -13.11
CA MET A 125 -2.95 -6.65 -12.28
C MET A 125 -2.99 -5.53 -11.25
N LEU A 126 -2.32 -5.77 -10.12
CA LEU A 126 -2.23 -4.84 -8.97
C LEU A 126 -3.63 -4.32 -8.59
N ILE A 127 -4.59 -5.23 -8.45
CA ILE A 127 -5.98 -4.92 -8.10
C ILE A 127 -6.03 -4.57 -6.62
N PRO A 128 -6.33 -3.32 -6.22
CA PRO A 128 -6.46 -2.97 -4.80
C PRO A 128 -7.52 -3.85 -4.13
N GLN A 129 -7.20 -4.36 -2.95
CA GLN A 129 -8.04 -5.25 -2.16
C GLN A 129 -8.57 -4.51 -0.94
N GLU A 130 -7.68 -3.89 -0.16
CA GLU A 130 -8.05 -3.23 1.08
C GLU A 130 -7.26 -1.94 1.23
N ILE A 131 -7.88 -0.96 1.88
CA ILE A 131 -7.27 0.30 2.28
C ILE A 131 -7.43 0.43 3.78
N TYR A 132 -6.31 0.62 4.50
CA TYR A 132 -6.30 0.85 5.93
C TYR A 132 -5.74 2.23 6.26
N GLY A 133 -6.33 2.89 7.25
CA GLY A 133 -5.75 4.03 7.93
C GLY A 133 -4.87 3.55 9.08
N ILE A 134 -3.70 4.16 9.24
CA ILE A 134 -2.78 3.87 10.34
C ILE A 134 -2.44 5.17 11.05
N LYS A 135 -2.66 5.18 12.36
CA LYS A 135 -2.24 6.27 13.22
C LYS A 135 -0.81 6.03 13.71
N SER A 136 0.05 7.03 13.57
CA SER A 136 1.38 6.94 14.12
C SER A 136 1.30 7.01 15.64
N SER A 137 1.93 6.04 16.30
CA SER A 137 1.91 5.94 17.75
C SER A 137 2.90 6.90 18.43
N GLY A 138 3.23 8.04 17.81
CA GLY A 138 4.14 9.07 18.32
C GLY A 138 3.38 10.24 18.96
N GLY A 139 3.74 10.59 20.20
CA GLY A 139 3.05 11.64 20.96
C GLY A 139 3.10 13.01 20.27
N GLN A 140 2.06 13.80 20.53
CA GLN A 140 2.07 15.24 20.28
C GLN A 140 3.38 15.84 20.81
N THR A 141 4.23 16.32 19.92
CA THR A 141 5.14 17.41 20.29
C THR A 141 4.33 18.68 20.13
N SER A 142 3.88 19.19 21.27
CA SER A 142 3.38 20.55 21.49
C SER A 142 4.32 21.59 20.91
#